data_AF-A0A3D4JX50-F1
#
_entry.id   AF-A0A3D4JX50-F1
#
_cell.length_a   1.000
_cell.length_b   1.000
_cell.length_c   1.000
_cell.angle_alpha   90.00
_cell.angle_beta   90.00
_cell.angle_gamma   90.00
#
_symmetry.space_group_name_H-M   'P 1'
#
loop_
_entity.id
_entity.type
_entity.pdbx_description
1 polymer ?
#
loop_
_entity_poly.entity_id
_entity_poly.type
_entity_poly.pdbx_seq_one_letter_code
_entity_poly.pdbx_strand_id
1 'polypeptide(L)'
;GDDKILTINTNGEAKLVSFDLGNRFDDEYLVLEKWRPNQPVTCIYYDGEKDIYFIKRFLFENTPNVQTFMPSEHSKSFIENVIVANGATAEIIFAKDKGKEREPEEVNIDEFIAVKGIKAIGNQFTKFKVKSININIPEPVEEEPEVYEDPEPIAGFDEDGTIGNLFQNDDNTEN
;
A
#
# COMPACT_ATOMS: atom_id res chain seq x y z
N GLY A 1 -8.02 17.44 -4.90
CA GLY A 1 -7.99 15.99 -5.18
C GLY A 1 -7.72 15.27 -3.88
N ASP A 2 -8.23 14.05 -3.74
CA ASP A 2 -8.07 13.24 -2.52
C ASP A 2 -6.74 12.46 -2.47
N ASP A 3 -5.89 12.67 -3.48
CA ASP A 3 -4.55 12.11 -3.53
C ASP A 3 -3.72 12.57 -2.32
N LYS A 4 -3.01 11.62 -1.73
CA LYS A 4 -2.09 11.87 -0.61
C LYS A 4 -0.71 11.32 -0.94
N ILE A 5 0.29 11.87 -0.28
CA ILE A 5 1.67 11.40 -0.29
C ILE A 5 1.89 10.63 1.01
N LEU A 6 2.35 9.39 0.90
CA LEU A 6 2.84 8.59 2.01
C LEU A 6 4.29 9.00 2.28
N THR A 7 4.55 9.44 3.51
CA THR A 7 5.91 9.64 4.00
C THR A 7 6.20 8.68 5.14
N ILE A 8 7.40 8.10 5.15
CA ILE A 8 7.87 7.20 6.22
C ILE A 8 9.30 7.59 6.58
N ASN A 9 9.59 7.72 7.88
CA ASN A 9 10.95 7.99 8.37
C ASN A 9 11.62 6.73 8.96
N THR A 10 12.88 6.87 9.36
CA THR A 10 13.70 5.81 9.97
C THR A 10 13.20 5.32 11.32
N ASN A 11 12.37 6.11 12.01
CA ASN A 11 11.75 5.74 13.29
C ASN A 11 10.48 4.89 13.10
N GLY A 12 10.04 4.66 11.86
CA GLY A 12 8.82 3.92 11.56
C GLY A 12 7.55 4.71 11.82
N GLU A 13 7.64 6.04 11.72
CA GLU A 13 6.49 6.94 11.72
C GLU A 13 6.06 7.22 10.29
N ALA A 14 4.78 7.00 10.01
CA ALA A 14 4.18 7.30 8.72
C ALA A 14 3.18 8.45 8.81
N LYS A 15 3.13 9.28 7.76
CA LYS A 15 2.14 10.35 7.60
C LYS A 15 1.55 10.32 6.20
N LEU A 16 0.29 10.72 6.11
CA LEU A 16 -0.40 10.97 4.85
C LEU A 16 -0.57 12.49 4.70
N VAL A 17 0.13 13.09 3.75
CA VAL A 17 0.11 14.54 3.52
C VAL A 17 -0.52 14.87 2.17
N SER A 18 -1.10 16.06 2.04
CA SER A 18 -1.63 16.57 0.77
C SER A 18 -0.50 16.88 -0.23
N PHE A 19 -0.87 17.23 -1.47
CA PHE A 19 0.07 17.72 -2.49
C PHE A 19 0.32 19.23 -2.38
N ASP A 20 0.00 19.85 -1.25
CA ASP A 20 0.13 21.30 -1.09
C ASP A 20 1.62 21.72 -1.17
N LEU A 21 1.90 22.75 -1.96
CA LEU A 21 3.25 23.30 -2.17
C LEU A 21 3.91 23.81 -0.87
N GLY A 22 3.12 24.04 0.19
CA GLY A 22 3.60 24.43 1.50
C GLY A 22 4.19 23.28 2.33
N ASN A 23 4.03 22.02 1.89
CA ASN A 23 4.58 20.89 2.60
C ASN A 23 6.11 20.89 2.50
N ARG A 24 6.76 21.02 3.65
CA ARG A 24 8.22 20.92 3.78
C ARG A 24 8.58 19.45 3.96
N PHE A 25 9.33 18.92 3.01
CA PHE A 25 9.94 17.60 3.11
C PHE A 25 11.40 17.78 3.52
N ASP A 26 11.77 17.25 4.68
CA ASP A 26 13.16 17.18 5.11
C ASP A 26 13.83 15.93 4.52
N ASP A 27 15.16 15.80 4.59
CA ASP A 27 15.93 14.78 3.86
C ASP A 27 15.86 13.34 4.45
N GLU A 28 15.06 13.10 5.49
CA GLU A 28 15.07 11.84 6.26
C GLU A 28 13.84 10.93 6.00
N TYR A 29 13.47 10.75 4.73
CA TYR A 29 12.41 9.82 4.35
C TYR A 29 12.95 8.52 3.74
N LEU A 30 12.49 7.39 4.29
CA LEU A 30 12.65 6.07 3.69
C LEU A 30 11.68 5.86 2.52
N VAL A 31 10.50 6.48 2.60
CA VAL A 31 9.46 6.43 1.57
C VAL A 31 8.88 7.83 1.39
N LEU A 32 8.75 8.24 0.14
CA LEU A 32 8.10 9.49 -0.27
C LEU A 32 7.44 9.27 -1.64
N GLU A 33 6.18 8.83 -1.63
CA GLU A 33 5.46 8.48 -2.86
C GLU A 33 3.94 8.67 -2.73
N LYS A 34 3.22 8.56 -3.85
CA LYS A 34 1.75 8.64 -3.85
C LYS A 34 1.15 7.46 -3.10
N TRP A 35 0.34 7.76 -2.07
CA TRP A 35 -0.33 6.75 -1.28
C TRP A 35 -1.45 6.06 -2.06
N ARG A 36 -1.46 4.73 -2.04
CA ARG A 36 -2.54 3.88 -2.55
C ARG A 36 -3.19 3.13 -1.39
N PRO A 37 -4.48 3.37 -1.06
CA PRO A 37 -5.10 2.82 0.15
C PRO A 37 -5.08 1.30 0.28
N ASN A 38 -5.12 0.59 -0.85
CA ASN A 38 -5.15 -0.87 -0.90
C ASN A 38 -3.77 -1.50 -1.15
N GLN A 39 -2.70 -0.69 -1.26
CA GLN A 39 -1.34 -1.18 -1.45
C GLN A 39 -0.72 -1.49 -0.09
N PRO A 40 -0.43 -2.76 0.23
CA PRO A 40 0.24 -3.09 1.47
C PRO A 40 1.68 -2.56 1.47
N VAL A 41 2.14 -2.21 2.66
CA VAL A 41 3.53 -1.86 2.95
C VAL A 41 4.15 -2.99 3.74
N THR A 42 5.35 -3.39 3.31
CA THR A 42 6.17 -4.37 4.01
C THR A 42 7.29 -3.65 4.75
N CYS A 43 7.49 -4.00 6.01
CA CYS A 43 8.62 -3.59 6.82
C CYS A 43 9.43 -4.84 7.20
N ILE A 44 10.72 -4.83 6.86
CA ILE A 44 11.71 -5.74 7.42
C ILE A 44 12.48 -4.93 8.46
N TYR A 45 12.54 -5.42 9.70
CA TYR A 45 13.22 -4.73 10.78
C TYR A 45 13.99 -5.71 11.65
N TYR A 46 15.05 -5.22 12.28
CA TYR A 46 15.79 -5.96 13.28
C TYR A 46 15.28 -5.58 14.68
N ASP A 47 14.95 -6.59 15.48
CA ASP A 47 14.60 -6.43 16.89
C ASP A 47 15.84 -6.66 17.76
N GLY A 48 16.35 -5.59 18.36
CA GLY A 48 17.57 -5.62 19.17
C GLY A 48 17.41 -6.24 20.55
N GLU A 49 16.17 -6.45 21.03
CA GLU A 49 15.92 -7.20 22.25
C GLU A 49 15.97 -8.71 21.97
N LYS A 50 15.43 -9.14 20.83
CA LYS A 50 15.34 -10.54 20.42
C LYS A 50 16.54 -11.03 19.62
N ASP A 51 17.36 -10.13 19.10
CA ASP A 51 18.47 -10.41 18.17
C ASP A 51 18.00 -11.18 16.92
N ILE A 52 16.85 -10.76 16.37
CA ILE A 52 16.13 -11.44 15.29
C ILE A 52 15.60 -10.40 14.30
N TYR A 53 15.67 -10.71 13.00
CA TYR A 53 14.95 -9.99 11.96
C TYR A 53 13.51 -10.48 11.86
N PHE A 54 12.58 -9.53 11.76
CA PHE A 54 11.16 -9.76 11.52
C PHE A 54 10.73 -9.12 10.21
N ILE A 55 9.69 -9.68 9.62
CA ILE A 55 9.01 -9.12 8.45
C ILE A 55 7.52 -9.02 8.73
N LYS A 56 6.94 -7.88 8.34
CA LYS A 56 5.53 -7.59 8.56
C LYS A 56 4.97 -6.82 7.37
N ARG A 57 3.77 -7.21 6.95
CA ARG A 57 3.01 -6.56 5.89
C ARG A 57 1.71 -6.00 6.47
N PHE A 58 1.36 -4.75 6.16
CA PHE A 58 0.20 -4.07 6.73
C PHE A 58 -0.30 -2.95 5.80
N LEU A 59 -1.49 -2.41 6.11
CA LEU A 59 -2.06 -1.24 5.44
C LEU A 59 -2.05 -0.05 6.39
N PHE A 60 -1.92 1.16 5.83
CA PHE A 60 -2.11 2.41 6.56
C PHE A 60 -3.57 2.83 6.54
N GLU A 61 -4.03 3.41 7.64
CA GLU A 61 -5.36 4.00 7.74
C GLU A 61 -5.40 5.38 7.08
N ASN A 62 -6.56 5.75 6.54
CA ASN A 62 -6.79 7.08 5.98
C ASN A 62 -7.00 8.12 7.09
N THR A 63 -5.93 8.53 7.77
CA THR A 63 -5.99 9.44 8.91
C THR A 63 -4.92 10.53 8.81
N PRO A 64 -5.20 11.76 9.29
CA PRO A 64 -4.19 12.81 9.41
C PRO A 64 -3.19 12.55 10.56
N ASN A 65 -3.47 11.59 11.43
CA ASN A 65 -2.62 11.27 12.58
C ASN A 65 -1.37 10.50 12.14
N VAL A 66 -0.28 10.69 12.88
CA VAL A 66 0.95 9.91 12.71
C VAL A 66 0.67 8.44 13.05
N GLN A 67 1.12 7.54 12.18
CA GLN A 67 0.96 6.10 12.34
C GLN A 67 2.31 5.43 12.56
N THR A 68 2.58 4.97 13.78
CA THR A 68 3.81 4.24 14.11
C THR A 68 3.63 2.74 13.93
N PHE A 69 4.47 2.11 13.11
CA PHE A 69 4.41 0.68 12.81
C PHE A 69 5.57 -0.15 13.36
N MET A 70 6.65 0.51 13.81
CA MET A 70 7.79 -0.15 14.45
C MET A 70 7.37 -0.69 15.83
N PRO A 71 7.43 -2.01 16.07
CA PRO A 71 6.91 -2.60 17.31
C PRO A 71 7.93 -2.64 18.45
N SER A 72 9.22 -2.42 18.18
CA SER A 72 10.30 -2.48 19.18
C SER A 72 10.84 -1.08 19.46
N GLU A 73 10.96 -0.73 20.74
CA GLU A 73 11.53 0.54 21.22
C GLU A 73 13.00 0.38 21.67
N HIS A 74 13.57 -0.81 21.52
CA HIS A 74 14.93 -1.09 21.97
C HIS A 74 15.95 -0.31 21.12
N SER A 75 16.97 0.25 21.75
CA SER A 75 17.93 1.19 21.11
C SER A 75 18.78 0.60 19.99
N LYS A 76 18.89 -0.73 19.92
CA LYS A 76 19.56 -1.46 18.83
C LYS A 76 18.60 -1.91 17.73
N SER A 77 17.30 -1.71 17.90
CA SER A 77 16.31 -2.05 16.87
C SER A 77 16.32 -0.99 15.79
N PHE A 78 16.16 -1.41 14.54
CA PHE A 78 16.13 -0.50 13.40
C PHE A 78 15.35 -1.11 12.24
N ILE A 79 14.87 -0.24 11.35
CA ILE A 79 14.22 -0.64 10.10
C ILE A 79 15.31 -0.96 9.08
N GLU A 80 15.29 -2.17 8.55
CA GLU A 80 16.23 -2.63 7.52
C GLU A 80 15.73 -2.25 6.13
N ASN A 81 14.44 -2.48 5.84
CA ASN A 81 13.83 -2.13 4.56
C ASN A 81 12.34 -1.78 4.74
N VAL A 82 11.87 -0.82 3.94
CA VAL A 82 10.44 -0.52 3.75
C VAL A 82 10.13 -0.65 2.26
N ILE A 83 9.09 -1.42 1.94
CA ILE A 83 8.76 -1.80 0.57
C ILE A 83 7.29 -1.49 0.34
N VAL A 84 7.00 -0.67 -0.66
CA VAL A 84 5.63 -0.29 -1.06
C VAL A 84 5.32 -0.85 -2.44
N ALA A 85 5.40 -2.18 -2.56
CA ALA A 85 5.12 -2.90 -3.79
C ALA A 85 4.59 -4.30 -3.49
N ASN A 86 3.89 -4.87 -4.48
CA ASN A 86 3.49 -6.28 -4.48
C ASN A 86 4.48 -7.11 -5.30
N GLY A 87 4.51 -8.42 -5.07
CA GLY A 87 5.36 -9.35 -5.82
C GLY A 87 6.86 -9.16 -5.59
N ALA A 88 7.26 -8.38 -4.58
CA ALA A 88 8.65 -8.17 -4.26
C ALA A 88 9.29 -9.45 -3.70
N THR A 89 10.57 -9.65 -4.03
CA THR A 89 11.41 -10.72 -3.50
C THR A 89 12.53 -10.14 -2.66
N ALA A 90 12.94 -10.86 -1.62
CA ALA A 90 14.05 -10.49 -0.75
C ALA A 90 15.13 -11.57 -0.80
N GLU A 91 16.33 -11.20 -1.21
CA GLU A 91 17.52 -12.06 -1.13
C GLU A 91 18.30 -11.72 0.15
N ILE A 92 18.38 -12.68 1.06
CA ILE A 92 19.11 -12.57 2.32
C ILE A 92 20.53 -13.09 2.12
N ILE A 93 21.51 -12.21 2.24
CA ILE A 93 22.92 -12.59 2.23
C ILE A 93 23.40 -12.67 3.68
N PHE A 94 23.81 -13.86 4.11
CA PHE A 94 24.28 -14.08 5.48
C PHE A 94 25.73 -13.66 5.68
N ALA A 95 26.02 -13.12 6.86
CA ALA A 95 27.40 -12.88 7.29
C ALA A 95 28.04 -14.18 7.76
N LYS A 96 29.35 -14.31 7.55
CA LYS A 96 30.14 -15.42 8.10
C LYS A 96 30.05 -15.43 9.62
N ASP A 97 29.63 -16.55 10.19
CA ASP A 97 29.48 -16.72 11.63
C ASP A 97 30.34 -17.90 12.12
N LYS A 98 31.33 -17.60 12.96
CA LYS A 98 32.26 -18.59 13.55
C LYS A 98 32.85 -19.58 12.53
N GLY A 99 33.18 -19.08 11.34
CA GLY A 99 33.77 -19.90 10.27
C GLY A 99 32.76 -20.65 9.40
N LYS A 100 31.47 -20.63 9.75
CA LYS A 100 30.39 -21.21 8.93
C LYS A 100 29.82 -20.15 8.00
N GLU A 101 29.75 -20.50 6.74
CA GLU A 101 29.10 -19.73 5.68
C GLU A 101 27.75 -20.37 5.38
N ARG A 102 26.78 -19.54 5.02
CA ARG A 102 25.45 -19.98 4.60
C ARG A 102 25.22 -19.46 3.20
N GLU A 103 24.62 -20.28 2.36
CA GLU A 103 24.15 -19.85 1.05
C GLU A 103 23.09 -18.75 1.22
N PRO A 104 23.03 -17.77 0.29
CA PRO A 104 21.95 -16.80 0.25
C PRO A 104 20.57 -17.47 0.16
N GLU A 105 19.57 -16.81 0.73
CA GLU A 105 18.17 -17.29 0.74
C GLU A 105 17.28 -16.28 0.02
N GLU A 106 16.55 -16.72 -1.00
CA GLU A 106 15.58 -15.89 -1.72
C GLU A 106 14.16 -16.18 -1.21
N VAL A 107 13.42 -15.12 -0.88
CA VAL A 107 12.08 -15.20 -0.28
C VAL A 107 11.09 -14.34 -1.07
N ASN A 108 10.01 -14.94 -1.55
CA ASN A 108 8.84 -14.20 -2.05
C ASN A 108 8.07 -13.61 -0.86
N ILE A 109 7.98 -12.28 -0.79
CA ILE A 109 7.39 -11.59 0.37
C ILE A 109 5.90 -11.86 0.49
N ASP A 110 5.18 -11.86 -0.63
CA ASP A 110 3.72 -12.00 -0.66
C ASP A 110 3.28 -13.40 -0.23
N GLU A 111 4.08 -14.42 -0.57
CA GLU A 111 3.89 -15.81 -0.12
C GLU A 111 4.32 -16.01 1.35
N PHE A 112 5.35 -15.29 1.80
CA PHE A 112 5.91 -15.45 3.15
C PHE A 112 5.03 -14.83 4.25
N ILE A 113 4.40 -13.69 3.97
CA ILE A 113 3.64 -12.94 4.97
C ILE A 113 2.35 -12.32 4.39
N ALA A 114 1.22 -12.81 4.89
CA ALA A 114 -0.08 -12.18 4.67
C ALA A 114 -0.16 -10.82 5.37
N VAL A 115 -1.05 -9.94 4.87
CA VAL A 115 -1.34 -8.64 5.50
C VAL A 115 -1.84 -8.85 6.93
N LYS A 116 -1.17 -8.19 7.87
CA LYS A 116 -1.49 -8.14 9.30
C LYS A 116 -1.93 -6.72 9.70
N GLY A 117 -2.32 -6.55 10.95
CA GLY A 117 -2.57 -5.22 11.52
C GLY A 117 -1.29 -4.40 11.67
N ILE A 118 -1.42 -3.07 11.59
CA ILE A 118 -0.31 -2.11 11.72
C ILE A 118 0.43 -2.17 13.06
N LYS A 119 -0.14 -2.79 14.11
CA LYS A 119 0.52 -3.02 15.41
C LYS A 119 1.05 -4.44 15.62
N ALA A 120 0.89 -5.34 14.65
CA ALA A 120 1.42 -6.70 14.76
C ALA A 120 2.96 -6.72 14.82
N ILE A 121 3.54 -7.77 15.39
CA ILE A 121 4.99 -7.98 15.36
C ILE A 121 5.43 -8.40 13.95
N GLY A 122 4.69 -9.32 13.32
CA GLY A 122 5.04 -9.92 12.03
C GLY A 122 5.47 -11.38 12.19
N ASN A 123 6.08 -11.93 11.13
CA ASN A 123 6.70 -13.24 11.15
C ASN A 123 8.20 -13.11 11.40
N GLN A 124 8.80 -14.09 12.05
CA GLN A 124 10.26 -14.18 12.14
C GLN A 124 10.82 -14.36 10.72
N PHE A 125 11.69 -13.45 10.29
CA PHE A 125 12.32 -13.51 8.97
C PHE A 125 13.60 -14.33 9.03
N THR A 126 14.55 -13.93 9.88
CA THR A 126 15.75 -14.76 10.14
C THR A 126 16.37 -14.43 11.49
N LYS A 127 16.97 -15.45 12.11
CA LYS A 127 17.76 -15.33 13.36
C LYS A 127 19.27 -15.38 13.11
N PHE A 128 19.66 -15.55 11.85
CA PHE A 128 21.06 -15.65 11.49
C PHE A 128 21.64 -14.26 11.25
N LYS A 129 22.94 -14.13 11.45
CA LYS A 129 23.63 -12.86 11.20
C LYS A 129 23.54 -12.52 9.71
N VAL A 130 22.90 -11.40 9.40
CA VAL A 130 22.72 -10.90 8.04
C VAL A 130 23.88 -9.96 7.67
N LYS A 131 24.34 -10.05 6.43
CA LYS A 131 25.30 -9.12 5.83
C LYS A 131 24.57 -8.02 5.05
N SER A 132 23.56 -8.41 4.27
CA SER A 132 22.69 -7.49 3.54
C SER A 132 21.39 -8.20 3.13
N ILE A 133 20.34 -7.41 2.90
CA ILE A 133 19.08 -7.89 2.32
C ILE A 133 18.84 -7.08 1.05
N ASN A 134 18.87 -7.77 -0.10
CA ASN A 134 18.63 -7.13 -1.39
C ASN A 134 17.14 -7.29 -1.74
N ILE A 135 16.47 -6.18 -2.04
CA ILE A 135 15.06 -6.19 -2.44
C ILE A 135 14.98 -6.06 -3.95
N ASN A 136 14.23 -6.96 -4.58
CA ASN A 136 13.88 -6.88 -5.98
C ASN A 136 12.37 -6.64 -6.11
N ILE A 137 12.01 -5.52 -6.73
CA ILE A 137 10.62 -5.11 -6.97
C ILE A 137 10.32 -5.38 -8.44
N PRO A 138 9.27 -6.16 -8.78
CA PRO A 138 8.90 -6.39 -10.17
C PRO A 138 8.47 -5.09 -10.83
N GLU A 139 8.71 -4.98 -12.14
CA GLU A 139 8.24 -3.84 -12.91
C GLU A 139 6.71 -3.73 -12.82
N PRO A 140 6.15 -2.50 -12.73
CA PRO A 140 4.72 -2.31 -12.78
C PRO A 140 4.18 -2.88 -14.08
N VAL A 141 3.19 -3.76 -14.00
CA VAL A 141 2.45 -4.19 -15.20
C VAL A 141 1.67 -2.97 -15.68
N GLU A 142 1.95 -2.48 -16.89
CA GLU A 142 1.11 -1.46 -17.53
C GLU A 142 -0.28 -2.06 -17.72
N GLU A 143 -1.27 -1.53 -16.98
CA GLU A 143 -2.66 -1.83 -17.25
C GLU A 143 -2.99 -1.24 -18.62
N GLU A 144 -3.25 -2.11 -19.62
CA GLU A 144 -3.77 -1.66 -20.91
C GLU A 144 -5.03 -0.80 -20.64
N PRO A 145 -5.16 0.38 -21.26
CA PRO A 145 -6.31 1.23 -21.01
C PRO A 145 -7.57 0.44 -21.34
N GLU A 146 -8.53 0.41 -20.39
CA GLU A 146 -9.86 -0.15 -20.66
C GLU A 146 -10.41 0.52 -21.93
N VAL A 147 -10.54 -0.26 -22.99
CA VAL A 147 -11.23 0.18 -24.20
C VAL A 147 -12.69 0.32 -23.80
N TYR A 148 -13.13 1.54 -23.57
CA TYR A 148 -14.54 1.83 -23.44
C TYR A 148 -15.20 1.43 -24.76
N GLU A 149 -15.98 0.35 -24.77
CA GLU A 149 -16.91 0.06 -25.86
C GLU A 149 -17.91 1.23 -25.90
N ASP A 150 -17.84 2.01 -26.99
CA ASP A 150 -18.83 3.04 -27.29
C ASP A 150 -20.21 2.37 -27.29
N PRO A 151 -21.21 2.87 -26.53
CA PRO A 151 -22.51 2.22 -26.47
C PRO A 151 -23.09 2.09 -27.88
N GLU A 152 -23.42 0.86 -28.26
CA GLU A 152 -24.14 0.54 -29.50
C GLU A 152 -25.31 1.53 -29.70
N PRO A 153 -25.48 2.11 -30.90
CA PRO A 153 -26.61 2.99 -31.15
C PRO A 153 -27.89 2.18 -30.95
N ILE A 154 -28.71 2.62 -30.00
CA ILE A 154 -30.01 2.00 -29.68
C ILE A 154 -30.89 2.07 -30.94
N ALA A 155 -30.93 0.98 -31.71
CA ALA A 155 -31.86 0.81 -32.82
C ALA A 155 -33.22 0.40 -32.23
N GLY A 156 -34.11 1.37 -32.04
CA GLY A 156 -35.48 1.08 -31.62
C GLY A 156 -36.19 2.26 -30.95
N PHE A 157 -36.30 3.40 -31.62
CA PHE A 157 -37.43 4.29 -31.37
C PHE A 157 -38.59 3.75 -32.20
N ASP A 158 -39.41 2.88 -31.60
CA ASP A 158 -40.71 2.54 -32.16
C ASP A 158 -41.62 3.77 -32.03
N GLU A 159 -41.99 4.29 -33.18
CA GLU A 159 -42.85 5.44 -33.40
C GLU A 159 -44.32 5.02 -33.17
N ASP A 160 -44.75 4.84 -31.92
CA ASP A 160 -46.19 4.66 -31.62
C ASP A 160 -46.70 5.30 -30.30
N GLY A 161 -45.89 6.17 -29.68
CA GLY A 161 -46.29 6.96 -28.52
C GLY A 161 -47.46 7.90 -28.84
N THR A 162 -48.69 7.39 -28.69
CA THR A 162 -49.92 8.16 -28.81
C THR A 162 -49.92 9.26 -27.74
N ILE A 163 -49.76 10.51 -28.17
CA ILE A 163 -49.91 11.70 -27.33
C ILE A 163 -51.42 11.92 -27.14
N GLY A 164 -52.04 11.12 -26.28
CA GLY A 164 -53.49 11.11 -26.09
C GLY A 164 -53.87 11.34 -24.63
N ASN A 165 -54.34 12.55 -24.33
CA ASN A 165 -55.05 12.96 -23.11
C ASN A 165 -54.24 13.15 -21.83
N LEU A 166 -53.65 14.33 -21.68
CA LEU A 166 -53.33 14.92 -20.37
C LEU A 166 -53.77 16.39 -20.25
N PHE A 167 -54.93 16.72 -20.84
CA PHE A 167 -55.63 17.98 -20.58
C PHE A 167 -57.14 17.71 -20.51
N GLN A 168 -57.60 17.20 -19.38
CA GLN A 168 -59.01 17.34 -18.99
C GLN A 168 -59.11 18.67 -18.24
N ASN A 169 -59.74 19.65 -18.89
CA ASN A 169 -60.19 20.88 -18.27
C ASN A 169 -61.37 20.52 -17.35
N ASP A 170 -61.20 20.70 -16.04
CA ASP A 170 -62.32 20.84 -15.12
C ASP A 170 -62.84 22.28 -15.22
N ASP A 171 -63.74 22.53 -16.17
CA ASP A 171 -64.68 23.65 -16.04
C ASP A 171 -65.89 23.14 -15.25
N ASN A 172 -65.94 23.48 -13.96
CA ASN A 172 -67.15 23.33 -13.17
C ASN A 172 -67.44 24.64 -12.42
N THR A 173 -68.31 25.45 -13.02
CA THR A 173 -69.10 26.46 -12.32
C THR A 173 -70.46 26.56 -13.01
N GLU A 174 -71.44 25.79 -12.49
CA GLU A 174 -72.86 26.07 -12.67
C GLU A 174 -73.35 27.02 -11.56
N ASN A 175 -74.14 28.01 -11.99
CA ASN A 175 -75.13 28.86 -11.29
C ASN A 175 -74.67 29.83 -10.19
#